data_AF-A0A2R6XPK3-F1
#
_entry.id   AF-A0A2R6XPK3-F1
#
_cell.length_a   1.000
_cell.length_b   1.000
_cell.length_c   1.000
_cell.angle_alpha   90.00
_cell.angle_beta   90.00
_cell.angle_gamma   90.00
#
_symmetry.space_group_name_H-M   'P 1'
#
loop_
_entity.id
_entity.type
_entity.pdbx_description
1 polymer ?
#
loop_
_entity_poly.entity_id
_entity_poly.type
_entity_poly.pdbx_seq_one_letter_code
_entity_poly.pdbx_strand_id
1 'polypeptide(L)'
;MEALQQVASVRSCSIGAAAVVDCAASSNFQPLARASLGRKSVACQGVSTSASLSSFTFNSLASKVPAVESGKKGCRGVVTMRADTAAGGYASALAELAQGGNILDAIYRDVEILGDMLKNKEVFEFLSSPIVVEEKKKSILKTFADDAKFHDYTLNFLYILIDKKRFGLINDICKEFSGIYYELTETQLATVISAVKIEKAQLALIAKKIQSLSNAKNVRIKNEIDPTLIAGFKVKFGKDGSRSVDLSVKGQLDKISAQFEYAEKAGAY
;
A
#
# COMPACT_ATOMS: atom_id res chain seq x y z
N MET A 1 46.62 -5.79 -27.69
CA MET A 1 46.12 -6.19 -26.35
C MET A 1 44.60 -6.10 -26.41
N GLU A 2 43.93 -6.79 -27.35
CA GLU A 2 43.65 -8.25 -27.35
C GLU A 2 43.13 -8.73 -25.98
N ALA A 3 42.06 -9.51 -25.82
CA ALA A 3 40.99 -10.03 -26.66
C ALA A 3 40.05 -10.81 -25.71
N LEU A 4 38.90 -11.27 -26.24
CA LEU A 4 37.99 -12.33 -25.70
C LEU A 4 36.98 -11.88 -24.63
N GLN A 5 35.66 -11.82 -24.83
CA GLN A 5 34.71 -12.46 -25.77
C GLN A 5 34.72 -14.01 -25.74
N GLN A 6 33.71 -14.61 -25.08
CA GLN A 6 32.87 -15.75 -25.53
C GLN A 6 31.80 -16.05 -24.44
N VAL A 7 30.47 -15.94 -24.68
CA VAL A 7 29.54 -16.83 -25.46
C VAL A 7 29.25 -18.12 -24.68
N ALA A 8 28.05 -18.70 -24.50
CA ALA A 8 26.75 -18.74 -25.19
C ALA A 8 25.67 -19.22 -24.17
N SER A 9 24.40 -18.78 -24.24
CA SER A 9 23.31 -19.38 -25.03
C SER A 9 23.01 -20.86 -24.74
N VAL A 10 21.90 -21.13 -24.03
CA VAL A 10 20.91 -22.14 -24.46
C VAL A 10 19.51 -21.61 -24.13
N ARG A 11 18.77 -21.25 -25.17
CA ARG A 11 17.31 -21.15 -25.18
C ARG A 11 16.77 -22.43 -25.84
N SER A 12 15.59 -22.82 -25.35
CA SER A 12 14.47 -23.42 -26.09
C SER A 12 14.24 -24.94 -26.00
N CYS A 13 12.94 -25.24 -26.11
CA CYS A 13 12.23 -26.51 -26.18
C CYS A 13 12.00 -27.24 -24.84
N SER A 14 10.81 -27.75 -24.51
CA SER A 14 9.45 -27.67 -25.07
C SER A 14 8.60 -28.66 -24.27
N ILE A 15 7.34 -28.33 -24.01
CA ILE A 15 6.17 -29.23 -24.05
C ILE A 15 6.16 -30.46 -23.12
N GLY A 16 5.10 -30.56 -22.31
CA GLY A 16 4.36 -31.81 -22.20
C GLY A 16 4.18 -32.43 -20.83
N ALA A 17 2.92 -32.41 -20.39
CA ALA A 17 2.19 -33.52 -19.78
C ALA A 17 2.50 -33.97 -18.33
N ALA A 18 1.42 -33.91 -17.54
CA ALA A 18 0.90 -34.98 -16.69
C ALA A 18 1.80 -35.59 -15.61
N ALA A 19 1.45 -35.37 -14.35
CA ALA A 19 1.06 -36.45 -13.43
C ALA A 19 0.60 -35.86 -12.09
N VAL A 20 -0.70 -35.97 -11.84
CA VAL A 20 -1.30 -36.05 -10.51
C VAL A 20 -1.22 -37.53 -10.09
N VAL A 21 -1.22 -37.80 -8.78
CA VAL A 21 -1.48 -39.08 -8.07
C VAL A 21 -0.22 -39.77 -7.51
N ASP A 22 0.00 -39.65 -6.19
CA ASP A 22 -0.17 -40.73 -5.18
C ASP A 22 0.18 -40.16 -3.78
N CYS A 23 -0.69 -40.08 -2.77
CA CYS A 23 -1.36 -41.13 -1.97
C CYS A 23 -0.43 -42.04 -1.15
N ALA A 24 -0.20 -41.67 0.12
CA ALA A 24 0.03 -42.59 1.25
C ALA A 24 -0.32 -41.82 2.55
N ALA A 25 -1.50 -42.04 3.13
CA ALA A 25 -1.80 -43.05 4.15
C ALA A 25 -1.42 -42.63 5.59
N SER A 26 -2.44 -42.28 6.39
CA SER A 26 -2.53 -42.68 7.81
C SER A 26 -3.94 -42.40 8.36
N SER A 27 -4.74 -43.47 8.33
CA SER A 27 -5.67 -43.99 9.34
C SER A 27 -6.32 -43.11 10.42
N ASN A 28 -7.62 -43.44 10.63
CA ASN A 28 -8.43 -43.36 11.84
C ASN A 28 -9.13 -42.03 12.17
N PHE A 29 -10.42 -41.92 11.81
CA PHE A 29 -11.52 -42.02 12.78
C PHE A 29 -12.88 -42.14 12.05
N GLN A 30 -13.77 -42.98 12.60
CA GLN A 30 -15.08 -43.37 12.05
C GLN A 30 -16.10 -42.21 11.99
N PRO A 31 -17.11 -42.30 11.10
CA PRO A 31 -18.44 -41.79 11.41
C PRO A 31 -19.53 -42.87 11.27
N LEU A 32 -20.49 -42.87 12.18
CA LEU A 32 -21.77 -43.56 12.06
C LEU A 32 -22.86 -42.51 11.76
N ALA A 33 -23.57 -42.66 10.64
CA ALA A 33 -25.04 -42.80 10.59
C ALA A 33 -25.67 -42.47 9.22
N ARG A 34 -26.40 -43.47 8.69
CA ARG A 34 -27.66 -43.46 7.91
C ARG A 34 -27.79 -42.50 6.71
N ALA A 35 -27.78 -43.00 5.47
CA ALA A 35 -28.84 -43.75 4.77
C ALA A 35 -30.17 -42.99 4.58
N SER A 36 -30.46 -42.55 3.34
CA SER A 36 -31.65 -42.99 2.61
C SER A 36 -31.66 -42.48 1.17
N LEU A 37 -32.17 -43.34 0.30
CA LEU A 37 -32.23 -43.27 -1.15
C LEU A 37 -33.37 -42.37 -1.65
N GLY A 38 -33.21 -41.81 -2.84
CA GLY A 38 -34.30 -41.15 -3.57
C GLY A 38 -33.96 -40.86 -5.03
N ARG A 39 -33.91 -41.92 -5.85
CA ARG A 39 -33.84 -41.87 -7.33
C ARG A 39 -35.12 -41.29 -7.93
N LYS A 40 -34.97 -40.52 -9.03
CA LYS A 40 -35.70 -40.49 -10.33
C LYS A 40 -35.54 -39.07 -10.91
N SER A 41 -34.70 -38.77 -11.92
CA SER A 41 -34.67 -39.21 -13.33
C SER A 41 -36.03 -39.14 -14.02
N VAL A 42 -36.28 -38.06 -14.78
CA VAL A 42 -36.87 -38.11 -16.15
C VAL A 42 -36.36 -36.90 -16.94
N ALA A 43 -35.75 -37.18 -18.10
CA ALA A 43 -35.44 -36.24 -19.17
C ALA A 43 -36.67 -36.04 -20.08
N CYS A 44 -36.75 -34.93 -20.82
CA CYS A 44 -37.02 -34.95 -22.26
C CYS A 44 -36.95 -33.54 -22.87
N GLN A 45 -36.48 -33.53 -24.12
CA GLN A 45 -36.19 -32.42 -25.01
C GLN A 45 -37.37 -32.11 -25.96
N GLY A 46 -37.24 -31.04 -26.76
CA GLY A 46 -37.92 -30.83 -28.05
C GLY A 46 -38.93 -29.68 -28.03
N VAL A 47 -38.68 -28.46 -28.53
CA VAL A 47 -38.41 -27.96 -29.91
C VAL A 47 -39.68 -27.70 -30.75
N SER A 48 -39.70 -26.50 -31.34
CA SER A 48 -40.37 -26.03 -32.57
C SER A 48 -41.75 -25.33 -32.54
N THR A 49 -41.68 -24.02 -32.85
CA THR A 49 -42.40 -23.25 -33.89
C THR A 49 -43.94 -23.22 -33.95
N SER A 50 -44.53 -22.03 -33.90
CA SER A 50 -44.90 -21.24 -35.10
C SER A 50 -45.56 -19.89 -34.75
N ALA A 51 -45.40 -18.95 -35.68
CA ALA A 51 -45.77 -17.54 -35.66
C ALA A 51 -47.25 -17.20 -35.41
N SER A 52 -47.48 -15.98 -34.91
CA SER A 52 -48.42 -15.03 -35.54
C SER A 52 -48.17 -13.59 -35.05
N LEU A 53 -48.29 -12.67 -36.01
CA LEU A 53 -48.04 -11.24 -35.94
C LEU A 53 -49.27 -10.49 -35.40
N SER A 54 -49.05 -9.51 -34.54
CA SER A 54 -49.82 -8.25 -34.58
C SER A 54 -49.03 -7.12 -33.92
N SER A 55 -48.48 -6.26 -34.76
CA SER A 55 -48.26 -4.81 -34.60
C SER A 55 -48.57 -4.20 -33.24
N PHE A 56 -47.55 -3.63 -32.57
CA PHE A 56 -47.67 -2.30 -31.96
C PHE A 56 -46.33 -1.58 -31.97
N THR A 57 -46.43 -0.36 -32.47
CA THR A 57 -45.42 0.67 -32.66
C THR A 57 -44.90 1.27 -31.35
N PHE A 58 -43.62 1.68 -31.39
CA PHE A 58 -42.96 2.72 -30.59
C PHE A 58 -42.91 2.54 -29.06
N ASN A 59 -41.70 2.36 -28.51
CA ASN A 59 -41.03 3.52 -27.91
C ASN A 59 -39.51 3.30 -27.73
N SER A 60 -38.78 4.36 -28.03
CA SER A 60 -37.40 4.60 -27.61
C SER A 60 -37.31 4.56 -26.08
N LEU A 61 -36.44 3.71 -25.54
CA LEU A 61 -35.98 3.84 -24.17
C LEU A 61 -34.49 3.47 -24.10
N ALA A 62 -33.71 4.56 -24.21
CA ALA A 62 -32.49 4.82 -23.49
C ALA A 62 -31.91 3.64 -22.69
N SER A 63 -30.76 3.18 -23.15
CA SER A 63 -29.80 2.41 -22.37
C SER A 63 -29.59 3.08 -21.01
N LYS A 64 -30.20 2.49 -19.99
CA LYS A 64 -30.12 2.92 -18.61
C LYS A 64 -28.73 2.59 -18.09
N VAL A 65 -27.82 3.56 -18.14
CA VAL A 65 -26.62 3.56 -17.31
C VAL A 65 -27.08 3.52 -15.85
N PRO A 66 -26.58 2.61 -15.01
CA PRO A 66 -26.94 2.62 -13.60
C PRO A 66 -26.43 3.91 -12.99
N ALA A 67 -27.36 4.72 -12.49
CA ALA A 67 -27.06 5.91 -11.72
C ALA A 67 -26.36 5.46 -10.43
N VAL A 68 -25.11 5.89 -10.26
CA VAL A 68 -24.46 5.90 -8.95
C VAL A 68 -25.27 6.85 -8.07
N GLU A 69 -26.06 6.30 -7.16
CA GLU A 69 -26.77 7.07 -6.15
C GLU A 69 -25.75 7.76 -5.25
N SER A 70 -25.51 9.04 -5.52
CA SER A 70 -24.85 9.95 -4.59
C SER A 70 -25.82 10.21 -3.43
N GLY A 71 -25.88 9.25 -2.50
CA GLY A 71 -26.54 9.42 -1.23
C GLY A 71 -25.85 10.53 -0.44
N LYS A 72 -26.47 11.71 -0.40
CA LYS A 72 -26.18 12.80 0.53
C LYS A 72 -26.46 12.30 1.96
N LYS A 73 -25.56 11.49 2.51
CA LYS A 73 -25.42 11.33 3.95
C LYS A 73 -24.33 12.31 4.35
N GLY A 74 -24.70 13.27 5.19
CA GLY A 74 -23.74 14.15 5.84
C GLY A 74 -22.79 13.31 6.69
N CYS A 75 -21.74 12.81 6.06
CA CYS A 75 -20.60 12.30 6.79
C CYS A 75 -19.91 13.53 7.36
N ARG A 76 -20.15 13.79 8.64
CA ARG A 76 -19.13 14.39 9.50
C ARG A 76 -17.99 13.37 9.61
N GLY A 77 -17.33 13.10 8.49
CA GLY A 77 -16.10 12.34 8.43
C GLY A 77 -15.04 13.17 9.12
N VAL A 78 -14.33 12.55 10.05
CA VAL A 78 -13.35 13.17 10.94
C VAL A 78 -12.48 14.17 10.17
N VAL A 79 -12.74 15.46 10.38
CA VAL A 79 -11.90 16.54 9.85
C VAL A 79 -10.62 16.53 10.68
N THR A 80 -9.64 15.75 10.26
CA THR A 80 -8.24 16.04 10.59
C THR A 80 -7.93 17.38 9.95
N MET A 81 -7.87 18.43 10.77
CA MET A 81 -7.54 19.81 10.40
C MET A 81 -6.15 19.85 9.72
N ARG A 82 -6.11 19.67 8.40
CA ARG A 82 -4.92 19.86 7.54
C ARG A 82 -5.35 20.30 6.13
N ALA A 83 -6.09 21.40 6.04
CA ALA A 83 -6.56 21.95 4.77
C ALA A 83 -5.89 23.27 4.38
N ASP A 84 -4.70 23.57 4.91
CA ASP A 84 -3.99 24.82 4.56
C ASP A 84 -3.30 24.71 3.18
N THR A 85 -3.04 23.49 2.68
CA THR A 85 -2.37 23.25 1.40
C THR A 85 -3.30 22.57 0.39
N ALA A 86 -3.11 22.89 -0.90
CA ALA A 86 -3.87 22.26 -1.99
C ALA A 86 -3.66 20.74 -2.02
N ALA A 87 -2.45 20.26 -1.71
CA ALA A 87 -2.12 18.84 -1.62
C ALA A 87 -2.88 18.16 -0.47
N GLY A 88 -2.98 18.80 0.70
CA GLY A 88 -3.74 18.29 1.85
C GLY A 88 -5.21 18.07 1.52
N GLY A 89 -5.84 18.99 0.78
CA GLY A 89 -7.24 18.85 0.35
C GLY A 89 -7.48 17.68 -0.61
N TYR A 90 -6.53 17.38 -1.51
CA TYR A 90 -6.63 16.19 -2.36
C TYR A 90 -6.41 14.90 -1.58
N ALA A 91 -5.45 14.89 -0.66
CA ALA A 91 -5.14 13.75 0.19
C ALA A 91 -6.31 13.41 1.13
N SER A 92 -6.96 14.42 1.72
CA SER A 92 -8.15 14.22 2.57
C SER A 92 -9.32 13.65 1.77
N ALA A 93 -9.58 14.16 0.57
CA ALA A 93 -10.62 13.63 -0.31
C ALA A 93 -10.36 12.17 -0.69
N LEU A 94 -9.12 11.80 -1.00
CA LEU A 94 -8.74 10.42 -1.28
C LEU A 94 -8.93 9.51 -0.06
N ALA A 95 -8.58 10.00 1.13
CA ALA A 95 -8.78 9.27 2.39
C ALA A 95 -10.26 9.05 2.72
N GLU A 96 -11.12 10.05 2.51
CA GLU A 96 -12.57 9.94 2.67
C GLU A 96 -13.18 8.92 1.71
N LEU A 97 -12.76 8.93 0.43
CA LEU A 97 -13.17 7.92 -0.56
C LEU A 97 -12.75 6.52 -0.14
N ALA A 98 -11.51 6.38 0.36
CA ALA A 98 -10.97 5.12 0.82
C ALA A 98 -11.70 4.57 2.06
N GLN A 99 -12.10 5.45 3.00
CA GLN A 99 -12.92 5.09 4.15
C GLN A 99 -14.32 4.64 3.72
N GLY A 100 -14.96 5.37 2.80
CA GLY A 100 -16.29 5.02 2.30
C GLY A 100 -16.33 3.65 1.61
N GLY A 101 -15.25 3.27 0.94
CA GLY A 101 -15.08 1.97 0.31
C GLY A 101 -14.56 0.85 1.21
N ASN A 102 -14.06 1.15 2.43
CA ASN A 102 -13.26 0.22 3.26
C ASN A 102 -12.03 -0.35 2.53
N ILE A 103 -11.43 0.43 1.62
CA ILE A 103 -10.32 0.01 0.73
C ILE A 103 -9.01 0.73 1.12
N LEU A 104 -8.92 1.23 2.37
CA LEU A 104 -7.81 2.02 2.87
C LEU A 104 -6.44 1.35 2.65
N ASP A 105 -6.31 0.07 2.98
CA ASP A 105 -5.04 -0.64 2.90
C ASP A 105 -4.60 -0.96 1.45
N ALA A 106 -5.54 -1.05 0.52
CA ALA A 106 -5.21 -1.25 -0.89
C ALA A 106 -4.76 0.07 -1.53
N ILE A 107 -5.52 1.15 -1.31
CA ILE A 107 -5.13 2.49 -1.80
C ILE A 107 -3.80 2.93 -1.18
N TYR A 108 -3.56 2.62 0.08
CA TYR A 108 -2.27 2.91 0.71
C TYR A 108 -1.10 2.18 0.04
N ARG A 109 -1.26 0.91 -0.33
CA ARG A 109 -0.24 0.17 -1.10
C ARG A 109 -0.01 0.79 -2.48
N ASP A 110 -1.08 1.18 -3.16
CA ASP A 110 -0.98 1.86 -4.45
C ASP A 110 -0.21 3.18 -4.32
N VAL A 111 -0.48 3.97 -3.28
CA VAL A 111 0.20 5.24 -3.01
C VAL A 111 1.68 5.04 -2.67
N GLU A 112 2.05 3.97 -1.97
CA GLU A 112 3.47 3.62 -1.74
C GLU A 112 4.19 3.32 -3.07
N ILE A 113 3.59 2.51 -3.94
CA ILE A 113 4.14 2.17 -5.25
C ILE A 113 4.26 3.43 -6.12
N LEU A 114 3.23 4.27 -6.15
CA LEU A 114 3.27 5.56 -6.83
C LEU A 114 4.40 6.44 -6.31
N GLY A 115 4.57 6.50 -4.98
CA GLY A 115 5.66 7.24 -4.35
C GLY A 115 7.05 6.74 -4.80
N ASP A 116 7.23 5.43 -4.95
CA ASP A 116 8.47 4.84 -5.45
C ASP A 116 8.72 5.15 -6.92
N MET A 117 7.68 5.10 -7.75
CA MET A 117 7.77 5.45 -9.18
C MET A 117 8.16 6.91 -9.39
N LEU A 118 7.63 7.80 -8.55
CA LEU A 118 7.87 9.25 -8.62
C LEU A 118 9.26 9.67 -8.11
N LYS A 119 10.03 8.77 -7.49
CA LYS A 119 11.44 9.03 -7.16
C LYS A 119 12.30 9.18 -8.42
N ASN A 120 11.87 8.58 -9.54
CA ASN A 120 12.52 8.74 -10.84
C ASN A 120 12.18 10.12 -11.42
N LYS A 121 13.19 11.00 -11.47
CA LYS A 121 13.03 12.39 -11.92
C LYS A 121 12.47 12.50 -13.34
N GLU A 122 12.93 11.66 -14.25
CA GLU A 122 12.50 11.64 -15.65
C GLU A 122 10.98 11.40 -15.78
N VAL A 123 10.46 10.45 -15.00
CA VAL A 123 9.03 10.11 -14.97
C VAL A 123 8.23 11.28 -14.39
N PHE A 124 8.74 11.88 -13.31
CA PHE A 124 8.09 13.02 -12.67
C PHE A 124 8.03 14.27 -13.57
N GLU A 125 9.13 14.59 -14.27
CA GLU A 125 9.22 15.71 -15.19
C GLU A 125 8.29 15.53 -16.40
N PHE A 126 8.22 14.31 -16.94
CA PHE A 126 7.31 13.98 -18.04
C PHE A 126 5.84 14.17 -17.65
N LEU A 127 5.45 13.70 -16.46
CA LEU A 127 4.07 13.77 -16.00
C LEU A 127 3.68 15.19 -15.55
N SER A 128 4.60 15.96 -14.97
CA SER A 128 4.37 17.34 -14.53
C SER A 128 4.33 18.34 -15.69
N SER A 129 5.02 18.07 -16.81
CA SER A 129 5.10 19.00 -17.95
C SER A 129 3.73 19.24 -18.60
N PRO A 130 3.22 20.49 -18.67
CA PRO A 130 1.92 20.81 -19.27
C PRO A 130 1.91 20.74 -20.81
N ILE A 131 3.08 20.58 -21.44
CA ILE A 131 3.24 20.57 -22.91
C ILE A 131 2.76 19.23 -23.50
N VAL A 132 2.80 18.16 -22.72
CA VAL A 132 2.42 16.82 -23.18
C VAL A 132 0.89 16.68 -23.22
N VAL A 133 0.39 16.14 -24.34
CA VAL A 133 -1.05 15.87 -24.56
C VAL A 133 -1.61 14.96 -23.46
N GLU A 134 -2.76 15.36 -22.90
CA GLU A 134 -3.40 14.68 -21.76
C GLU A 134 -3.73 13.20 -22.05
N GLU A 135 -4.15 12.87 -23.28
CA GLU A 135 -4.44 11.49 -23.71
C GLU A 135 -3.20 10.58 -23.67
N LYS A 136 -2.04 11.12 -24.06
CA LYS A 136 -0.76 10.39 -24.00
C LYS A 136 -0.36 10.12 -22.55
N LYS A 137 -0.60 11.07 -21.64
CA LYS A 137 -0.36 10.85 -20.21
C LYS A 137 -1.28 9.78 -19.63
N LYS A 138 -2.57 9.83 -19.97
CA LYS A 138 -3.56 8.84 -19.50
C LYS A 138 -3.24 7.43 -19.99
N SER A 139 -2.84 7.27 -21.24
CA SER A 139 -2.46 5.96 -21.79
C SER A 139 -1.21 5.39 -21.13
N ILE A 140 -0.19 6.22 -20.90
CA ILE A 140 1.03 5.81 -20.19
C ILE A 140 0.72 5.43 -18.73
N LEU A 141 -0.13 6.20 -18.03
CA LEU A 141 -0.56 5.85 -16.69
C LEU A 141 -1.37 4.55 -16.64
N LYS A 142 -2.19 4.26 -17.66
CA LYS A 142 -2.91 2.98 -17.75
C LYS A 142 -1.95 1.81 -17.81
N THR A 143 -0.95 1.87 -18.69
CA THR A 143 0.06 0.79 -18.80
C THR A 143 0.78 0.58 -17.46
N PHE A 144 1.16 1.65 -16.77
CA PHE A 144 1.79 1.52 -15.45
C PHE A 144 0.83 0.98 -14.38
N ALA A 145 -0.44 1.33 -14.46
CA ALA A 145 -1.45 0.85 -13.52
C ALA A 145 -1.80 -0.62 -13.72
N ASP A 146 -1.78 -1.09 -14.96
CA ASP A 146 -1.98 -2.49 -15.29
C ASP A 146 -0.80 -3.33 -14.78
N ASP A 147 0.43 -2.82 -14.91
CA ASP A 147 1.64 -3.46 -14.39
C ASP A 147 1.63 -3.51 -12.85
N ALA A 148 1.24 -2.41 -12.20
CA ALA A 148 1.22 -2.28 -10.74
C ALA A 148 -0.07 -2.84 -10.08
N LYS A 149 -1.10 -3.15 -10.87
CA LYS A 149 -2.44 -3.58 -10.44
C LYS A 149 -3.11 -2.61 -9.46
N PHE A 150 -3.17 -1.34 -9.85
CA PHE A 150 -3.85 -0.32 -9.02
C PHE A 150 -5.35 -0.55 -8.92
N HIS A 151 -5.93 -0.08 -7.82
CA HIS A 151 -7.36 -0.04 -7.66
C HIS A 151 -8.00 1.05 -8.53
N ASP A 152 -9.24 0.79 -9.00
CA ASP A 152 -10.01 1.72 -9.83
C ASP A 152 -10.18 3.13 -9.23
N TYR A 153 -10.28 3.24 -7.90
CA TYR A 153 -10.39 4.52 -7.20
C TYR A 153 -9.10 5.34 -7.33
N THR A 154 -7.95 4.69 -7.18
CA THR A 154 -6.63 5.31 -7.33
C THR A 154 -6.38 5.72 -8.78
N LEU A 155 -6.79 4.89 -9.73
CA LEU A 155 -6.74 5.21 -11.16
C LEU A 155 -7.58 6.43 -11.53
N ASN A 156 -8.83 6.46 -11.07
CA ASN A 156 -9.72 7.58 -11.33
C ASN A 156 -9.19 8.87 -10.69
N PHE A 157 -8.63 8.78 -9.50
CA PHE A 157 -7.98 9.90 -8.83
C PHE A 157 -6.81 10.47 -9.65
N LEU A 158 -5.95 9.61 -10.22
CA LEU A 158 -4.86 10.03 -11.09
C LEU A 158 -5.36 10.74 -12.37
N TYR A 159 -6.47 10.28 -12.96
CA TYR A 159 -7.07 10.98 -14.10
C TYR A 159 -7.58 12.37 -13.73
N ILE A 160 -8.23 12.52 -12.58
CA ILE A 160 -8.68 13.83 -12.09
C ILE A 160 -7.49 14.78 -11.91
N LEU A 161 -6.34 14.30 -11.42
CA LEU A 161 -5.14 15.12 -11.28
C LEU A 161 -4.56 15.58 -12.63
N ILE A 162 -4.61 14.73 -13.66
CA ILE A 162 -4.23 15.10 -15.03
C ILE A 162 -5.20 16.16 -15.57
N ASP A 163 -6.50 15.93 -15.47
CA ASP A 163 -7.54 16.81 -16.01
C ASP A 163 -7.49 18.20 -15.39
N LYS A 164 -7.14 18.27 -14.10
CA LYS A 164 -6.95 19.53 -13.37
C LYS A 164 -5.55 20.12 -13.53
N LYS A 165 -4.65 19.47 -14.26
CA LYS A 165 -3.24 19.86 -14.46
C LYS A 165 -2.47 20.07 -13.15
N ARG A 166 -2.86 19.35 -12.09
CA ARG A 166 -2.26 19.44 -10.74
C ARG A 166 -1.35 18.26 -10.41
N PHE A 167 -0.91 17.54 -11.44
CA PHE A 167 -0.06 16.37 -11.28
C PHE A 167 1.30 16.70 -10.63
N GLY A 168 1.81 17.93 -10.76
CA GLY A 168 3.06 18.34 -10.10
C GLY A 168 3.03 18.23 -8.57
N LEU A 169 1.85 18.26 -7.94
CA LEU A 169 1.67 18.18 -6.49
C LEU A 169 1.60 16.73 -5.98
N ILE A 170 1.72 15.73 -6.85
CA ILE A 170 1.51 14.32 -6.49
C ILE A 170 2.43 13.84 -5.36
N ASN A 171 3.69 14.31 -5.33
CA ASN A 171 4.66 13.92 -4.30
C ASN A 171 4.18 14.38 -2.91
N ASP A 172 3.66 15.60 -2.82
CA ASP A 172 3.14 16.15 -1.58
C ASP A 172 1.83 15.47 -1.19
N ILE A 173 0.95 15.16 -2.15
CA ILE A 173 -0.27 14.39 -1.92
C ILE A 173 0.06 13.01 -1.32
N CYS A 174 1.06 12.30 -1.87
CA CYS A 174 1.48 10.99 -1.35
C CYS A 174 1.97 11.07 0.10
N LYS A 175 2.74 12.12 0.44
CA LYS A 175 3.22 12.36 1.82
C LYS A 175 2.06 12.64 2.78
N GLU A 176 1.20 13.58 2.43
CA GLU A 176 0.03 13.94 3.26
C GLU A 176 -0.92 12.75 3.44
N PHE A 177 -1.18 11.99 2.37
CA PHE A 177 -2.01 10.79 2.45
C PHE A 177 -1.43 9.73 3.39
N SER A 178 -0.11 9.50 3.33
CA SER A 178 0.54 8.58 4.27
C SER A 178 0.38 9.03 5.73
N GLY A 179 0.49 10.34 5.98
CA GLY A 179 0.23 10.94 7.30
C GLY A 179 -1.19 10.69 7.79
N ILE A 180 -2.19 10.97 6.95
CA ILE A 180 -3.61 10.72 7.26
C ILE A 180 -3.85 9.24 7.52
N TYR A 181 -3.29 8.33 6.70
CA TYR A 181 -3.41 6.90 6.90
C TYR A 181 -2.89 6.44 8.28
N TYR A 182 -1.75 6.97 8.73
CA TYR A 182 -1.22 6.66 10.06
C TYR A 182 -2.09 7.19 11.19
N GLU A 183 -2.73 8.34 11.01
CA GLU A 183 -3.68 8.89 11.98
C GLU A 183 -4.95 8.04 12.08
N LEU A 184 -5.49 7.58 10.95
CA LEU A 184 -6.69 6.74 10.89
C LEU A 184 -6.48 5.33 11.46
N THR A 185 -5.30 4.75 11.19
CA THR A 185 -4.96 3.41 11.67
C THR A 185 -4.37 3.40 13.08
N GLU A 186 -4.16 4.59 13.68
CA GLU A 186 -3.42 4.76 14.94
C GLU A 186 -2.06 4.03 14.90
N THR A 187 -1.41 4.06 13.73
CA THR A 187 -0.11 3.43 13.50
C THR A 187 0.99 4.43 13.81
N GLN A 188 1.91 4.07 14.70
CA GLN A 188 3.07 4.89 15.00
C GLN A 188 4.24 4.53 14.09
N LEU A 189 4.86 5.53 13.46
CA LEU A 189 6.15 5.37 12.80
C LEU A 189 7.28 5.40 13.84
N ALA A 190 8.19 4.43 13.73
CA ALA A 190 9.42 4.38 14.50
C ALA A 190 10.62 4.15 13.58
N THR A 191 11.66 4.96 13.74
CA THR A 191 12.95 4.76 13.08
C THR A 191 13.92 4.18 14.10
N VAL A 192 14.46 3.00 13.80
CA VAL A 192 15.46 2.33 14.62
C VAL A 192 16.81 2.46 13.92
N ILE A 193 17.72 3.18 14.57
CA ILE A 193 19.07 3.42 14.11
C ILE A 193 19.99 2.44 14.86
N SER A 194 20.74 1.63 14.13
CA SER A 194 21.51 0.52 14.69
C SER A 194 22.93 0.46 14.13
N ALA A 195 23.88 0.00 14.95
CA ALA A 195 25.26 -0.23 14.51
C ALA A 195 25.37 -1.41 13.53
N VAL A 196 24.51 -2.42 13.72
CA VAL A 196 24.51 -3.68 12.98
C VAL A 196 23.07 -3.99 12.58
N LYS A 197 22.91 -4.70 11.45
CA LYS A 197 21.60 -5.18 10.98
C LYS A 197 20.90 -5.98 12.08
N ILE A 198 19.72 -5.50 12.49
CA ILE A 198 18.89 -6.11 13.51
C ILE A 198 18.15 -7.34 12.94
N GLU A 199 18.07 -8.40 13.74
CA GLU A 199 17.31 -9.60 13.41
C GLU A 199 15.79 -9.38 13.56
N LYS A 200 14.98 -10.08 12.75
CA LYS A 200 13.51 -9.98 12.80
C LYS A 200 12.91 -10.24 14.19
N ALA A 201 13.50 -11.17 14.96
CA ALA A 201 13.07 -11.45 16.32
C ALA A 201 13.24 -10.24 17.25
N GLN A 202 14.38 -9.55 17.16
CA GLN A 202 14.67 -8.36 17.95
C GLN A 202 13.77 -7.18 17.54
N LEU A 203 13.49 -7.01 16.25
CA LEU A 203 12.54 -6.00 15.76
C LEU A 203 11.14 -6.19 16.34
N ALA A 204 10.67 -7.44 16.44
CA ALA A 204 9.37 -7.73 17.05
C ALA A 204 9.33 -7.38 18.54
N LEU A 205 10.43 -7.60 19.28
CA LEU A 205 10.54 -7.20 20.68
C LEU A 205 10.56 -5.66 20.83
N ILE A 206 11.29 -4.98 19.94
CA ILE A 206 11.33 -3.51 19.90
C ILE A 206 9.93 -2.96 19.59
N ALA A 207 9.22 -3.52 18.61
CA ALA A 207 7.85 -3.14 18.26
C ALA A 207 6.91 -3.23 19.47
N LYS A 208 6.95 -4.35 20.21
CA LYS A 208 6.14 -4.54 21.42
C LYS A 208 6.46 -3.50 22.49
N LYS A 209 7.74 -3.21 22.73
CA LYS A 209 8.16 -2.16 23.67
C LYS A 209 7.65 -0.78 23.26
N ILE A 210 7.75 -0.44 21.98
CA ILE A 210 7.25 0.85 21.46
C ILE A 210 5.73 0.94 21.57
N GLN A 211 5.00 -0.15 21.29
CA GLN A 211 3.55 -0.21 21.48
C GLN A 211 3.17 0.09 22.93
N SER A 212 3.85 -0.52 23.91
CA SER A 212 3.61 -0.25 25.33
C SER A 212 3.93 1.19 25.74
N LEU A 213 4.97 1.81 25.17
CA LEU A 213 5.35 3.19 25.49
C LEU A 213 4.45 4.24 24.79
N SER A 214 3.95 3.93 23.61
CA SER A 214 3.19 4.86 22.77
C SER A 214 1.67 4.68 22.88
N ASN A 215 1.19 3.59 23.49
CA ASN A 215 -0.23 3.19 23.50
C ASN A 215 -0.87 3.16 22.10
N ALA A 216 -0.08 2.85 21.07
CA ALA A 216 -0.52 2.80 19.68
C ALA A 216 -0.99 1.39 19.31
N LYS A 217 -1.98 1.28 18.41
CA LYS A 217 -2.50 -0.02 17.94
C LYS A 217 -1.48 -0.78 17.11
N ASN A 218 -0.74 -0.07 16.27
CA ASN A 218 0.26 -0.68 15.39
C ASN A 218 1.55 0.17 15.34
N VAL A 219 2.67 -0.46 15.03
CA VAL A 219 3.97 0.22 14.90
C VAL A 219 4.65 -0.24 13.61
N ARG A 220 4.97 0.71 12.73
CA ARG A 220 5.80 0.47 11.55
C ARG A 220 7.22 0.91 11.84
N ILE A 221 8.17 -0.02 11.73
CA ILE A 221 9.58 0.21 11.99
C ILE A 221 10.34 0.43 10.68
N LYS A 222 11.08 1.54 10.58
CA LYS A 222 12.10 1.78 9.57
C LYS A 222 13.48 1.50 10.17
N ASN A 223 14.28 0.68 9.50
CA ASN A 223 15.60 0.30 9.99
C ASN A 223 16.67 1.10 9.25
N GLU A 224 17.50 1.83 9.99
CA GLU A 224 18.67 2.57 9.49
C GLU A 224 19.93 2.02 10.16
N ILE A 225 21.00 1.87 9.37
CA ILE A 225 22.28 1.33 9.85
C ILE A 225 23.30 2.46 9.87
N ASP A 226 23.69 2.86 11.08
CA ASP A 226 24.67 3.90 11.31
C ASP A 226 25.90 3.30 12.02
N PRO A 227 27.03 3.10 11.31
CA PRO A 227 28.24 2.51 11.90
C PRO A 227 28.96 3.46 12.88
N THR A 228 28.51 4.71 12.98
CA THR A 228 29.00 5.67 13.98
C THR A 228 28.59 5.29 15.40
N LEU A 229 27.58 4.44 15.55
CA LEU A 229 27.24 3.80 16.82
C LEU A 229 28.18 2.61 17.02
N ILE A 230 28.99 2.63 18.07
CA ILE A 230 29.92 1.53 18.39
C ILE A 230 29.13 0.24 18.69
N ALA A 231 28.07 0.37 19.50
CA ALA A 231 27.18 -0.71 19.86
C ALA A 231 25.82 -0.17 20.35
N GLY A 232 24.80 -1.03 20.28
CA GLY A 232 23.43 -0.73 20.65
C GLY A 232 22.61 -0.10 19.52
N PHE A 233 21.49 0.52 19.89
CA PHE A 233 20.56 1.17 18.95
C PHE A 233 19.92 2.41 19.56
N LYS A 234 19.40 3.29 18.70
CA LYS A 234 18.60 4.45 19.06
C LYS A 234 17.24 4.32 18.38
N VAL A 235 16.16 4.59 19.12
CA VAL A 235 14.80 4.55 18.57
C VAL A 235 14.23 5.96 18.59
N LYS A 236 13.80 6.45 17.44
CA LYS A 236 13.05 7.70 17.32
C LYS A 236 11.61 7.36 16.94
N PHE A 237 10.65 7.82 17.71
CA PHE A 237 9.23 7.62 17.45
C PHE A 237 8.41 8.87 17.80
N GLY A 238 7.22 9.00 17.22
CA GLY A 238 6.38 10.19 17.33
C GLY A 238 6.10 10.83 15.97
N LYS A 239 5.05 11.66 15.88
CA LYS A 239 4.70 12.38 14.63
C LYS A 239 5.85 13.27 14.15
N ASP A 240 6.53 13.92 15.09
CA ASP A 240 7.65 14.84 14.82
C ASP A 240 9.01 14.27 15.26
N GLY A 241 9.07 12.98 15.61
CA GLY A 241 10.29 12.35 16.13
C GLY A 241 10.74 12.88 17.52
N SER A 242 9.84 13.53 18.25
CA SER A 242 10.14 14.16 19.55
C SER A 242 10.50 13.17 20.67
N ARG A 243 10.07 11.90 20.55
CA ARG A 243 10.40 10.86 21.53
C ARG A 243 11.55 10.02 20.99
N SER A 244 12.71 10.19 21.60
CA SER A 244 13.90 9.38 21.30
C SER A 244 14.33 8.59 22.53
N VAL A 245 14.60 7.30 22.33
CA VAL A 245 15.17 6.43 23.34
C VAL A 245 16.54 5.98 22.85
N ASP A 246 17.58 6.49 23.52
CA ASP A 246 18.97 6.21 23.18
C ASP A 246 19.52 5.12 24.10
N LEU A 247 19.79 3.94 23.53
CA LEU A 247 20.41 2.80 24.21
C LEU A 247 21.76 2.44 23.58
N SER A 248 22.40 3.40 22.92
CA SER A 248 23.72 3.23 22.30
C SER A 248 24.85 3.44 23.31
N VAL A 249 25.95 2.69 23.17
CA VAL A 249 27.16 2.84 23.99
C VAL A 249 27.78 4.22 23.83
N LYS A 250 27.82 4.76 22.60
CA LYS A 250 28.32 6.12 22.35
C LYS A 250 27.62 7.16 23.23
N GLY A 251 26.28 7.15 23.24
CA GLY A 251 25.50 8.05 24.08
C GLY A 251 25.65 7.82 25.59
N GLN A 252 26.11 6.64 26.03
CA GLN A 252 26.46 6.41 27.44
C GLN A 252 27.81 7.05 27.78
N LEU A 253 28.81 6.91 26.90
CA LEU A 253 30.11 7.55 27.07
C LEU A 253 29.99 9.08 27.06
N ASP A 254 29.20 9.64 26.14
CA ASP A 254 28.96 11.09 26.06
C ASP A 254 28.32 11.65 27.35
N LYS A 255 27.44 10.86 28.00
CA LYS A 255 26.82 11.25 29.28
C LYS A 255 27.84 11.24 30.41
N ILE A 256 28.73 10.26 30.42
CA ILE A 256 29.79 10.14 31.43
C ILE A 256 30.79 11.28 31.29
N SER A 257 31.26 11.57 30.06
CA SER A 257 32.19 12.69 29.83
C SER A 257 31.58 14.03 30.24
N ALA A 258 30.31 14.27 29.90
CA ALA A 258 29.60 15.48 30.29
C ALA A 258 29.54 15.63 31.83
N GLN A 259 29.26 14.55 32.57
CA GLN A 259 29.24 14.58 34.03
C GLN A 259 30.59 14.98 34.64
N PHE A 260 31.70 14.48 34.09
CA PHE A 260 33.04 14.87 34.54
C PHE A 260 33.36 16.34 34.20
N GLU A 261 33.01 16.81 33.00
CA GLU A 261 33.18 18.21 32.63
C GLU A 261 32.39 19.16 33.54
N TYR A 262 31.18 18.78 33.95
CA TYR A 262 30.39 19.57 34.91
C TYR A 262 31.00 19.55 36.31
N ALA A 263 31.56 18.41 36.75
CA ALA A 263 32.21 18.30 38.05
C ALA A 263 33.48 19.17 38.14
N GLU A 264 34.29 19.22 37.09
CA GLU A 264 35.47 20.09 37.02
C GLU A 264 35.09 21.57 37.10
N LYS A 265 34.02 21.99 36.41
CA LYS A 265 33.54 23.38 36.43
C LYS A 265 32.94 23.80 37.78
N ALA A 266 32.31 22.87 38.49
CA ALA A 266 31.71 23.13 39.80
C ALA A 266 32.75 23.24 40.94
N GLY A 267 33.92 22.61 40.80
CA GLY A 267 35.02 22.71 41.77
C GLY A 267 35.95 23.91 41.58
N ALA A 268 35.71 24.75 40.57
CA ALA A 268 36.53 25.92 40.23
C ALA A 268 36.04 27.24 40.84
N TYR A 269 35.11 27.20 41.80
CA TYR A 269 34.61 28.34 42.58
C TYR A 269 34.90 28.17 44.08
#